data_AF-A0A7X9JMX8-F1
#
_entry.id   AF-A0A7X9JMX8-F1
#
_cell.length_a   1.000
_cell.length_b   1.000
_cell.length_c   1.000
_cell.angle_alpha   90.00
_cell.angle_beta   90.00
_cell.angle_gamma   90.00
#
_symmetry.space_group_name_H-M   'P 1'
#
loop_
_entity.id
_entity.type
_entity.pdbx_description
1 polymer ?
#
loop_
_entity_poly.entity_id
_entity_poly.type
_entity_poly.pdbx_seq_one_letter_code
_entity_poly.pdbx_strand_id
1 'polypeptide(L)'
;MKKIINISIVCIFGFIEANTQTYQYVPFPTGNTVWSEKSCICDGFCNVYDKYIITGEDTIINSNNYKKLYLFFDSVFNSNNAFCLGGIREENKKIYYCGEQSFYNNSINYYKPYFIDGCQNNEILLYDFSLNIGDTLTNINYCFNTIDPNISGEMKIVVSDIDTLFFNNSCRKVFYFYETSGYTFYTYWIEGIGSNRGLLFF
;
A
#
# COMPACT_ATOMS: atom_id res chain seq x y z
N MET A 1 18.55 45.65 -66.23
CA MET A 1 19.00 45.34 -64.86
C MET A 1 17.82 44.74 -64.09
N LYS A 2 17.77 43.40 -63.98
CA LYS A 2 16.71 42.69 -63.23
C LYS A 2 17.17 42.53 -61.78
N LYS A 3 16.44 43.11 -60.82
CA LYS A 3 16.70 42.96 -59.39
C LYS A 3 16.19 41.58 -58.96
N ILE A 4 17.09 40.70 -58.52
CA ILE A 4 16.75 39.42 -57.88
C ILE A 4 16.49 39.73 -56.41
N ILE A 5 15.25 39.55 -55.96
CA ILE A 5 14.86 39.69 -54.56
C ILE A 5 15.14 38.33 -53.89
N ASN A 6 16.17 38.28 -53.05
CA ASN A 6 16.41 37.13 -52.18
C ASN A 6 15.39 37.16 -51.03
N ILE A 7 14.46 36.21 -51.03
CA ILE A 7 13.57 35.95 -49.89
C ILE A 7 14.26 34.89 -49.03
N SER A 8 14.91 35.33 -47.96
CA SER A 8 15.41 34.43 -46.92
C SER A 8 14.23 33.94 -46.08
N ILE A 9 13.86 32.67 -46.25
CA ILE A 9 12.92 31.98 -45.34
C ILE A 9 13.69 31.67 -44.06
N VAL A 10 13.42 32.45 -43.01
CA VAL A 10 13.87 32.16 -41.64
C VAL A 10 12.92 31.12 -41.06
N CYS A 11 13.35 29.86 -41.00
CA CYS A 11 12.65 28.82 -40.26
C CYS A 11 12.78 29.11 -38.76
N ILE A 12 11.77 29.76 -38.18
CA ILE A 12 11.60 29.86 -36.73
C ILE A 12 11.21 28.46 -36.26
N PHE A 13 12.19 27.69 -35.78
CA PHE A 13 11.92 26.50 -34.96
C PHE A 13 11.31 26.99 -33.65
N GLY A 14 9.97 27.05 -33.59
CA GLY A 14 9.27 27.20 -32.33
C GLY A 14 9.62 26.01 -31.46
N PHE A 15 10.28 26.27 -30.33
CA PHE A 15 10.39 25.31 -29.24
C PHE A 15 8.97 25.03 -28.76
N ILE A 16 8.40 23.92 -29.21
CA ILE A 16 7.22 23.36 -28.56
C ILE A 16 7.76 22.83 -27.23
N GLU A 17 7.64 23.64 -26.17
CA GLU A 17 7.80 23.16 -24.81
C GLU A 17 6.70 22.12 -24.58
N ALA A 18 7.04 20.86 -24.83
CA ALA A 18 6.25 19.74 -24.37
C ALA A 18 6.22 19.85 -22.85
N ASN A 19 5.08 20.31 -22.32
CA ASN A 19 4.79 20.22 -20.89
C ASN A 19 4.73 18.73 -20.55
N THR A 20 5.89 18.16 -20.21
CA THR A 20 5.94 16.82 -19.64
C THR A 20 5.21 16.95 -18.31
N GLN A 21 4.12 16.19 -18.14
CA GLN A 21 3.47 16.14 -16.85
C GLN A 21 4.45 15.44 -15.90
N THR A 22 5.08 16.20 -15.03
CA THR A 22 5.98 15.65 -14.02
C THR A 22 5.15 14.73 -13.13
N TYR A 23 5.54 13.47 -13.03
CA TYR A 23 4.88 12.50 -12.15
C TYR A 23 4.72 13.10 -10.75
N GLN A 24 3.48 13.13 -10.27
CA GLN A 24 3.15 13.57 -8.91
C GLN A 24 2.87 12.35 -8.06
N TYR A 25 3.52 12.31 -6.89
CA TYR A 25 3.26 11.30 -5.90
C TYR A 25 1.80 11.36 -5.43
N VAL A 26 1.14 10.21 -5.32
CA VAL A 26 -0.22 10.10 -4.80
C VAL A 26 -0.17 9.63 -3.35
N PRO A 27 -0.49 10.50 -2.37
CA PRO A 27 -0.48 10.12 -0.95
C PRO A 27 -1.43 8.97 -0.64
N PHE A 28 -1.12 8.26 0.43
CA PHE A 28 -2.01 7.28 0.98
C PHE A 28 -3.28 7.95 1.52
N PRO A 29 -4.46 7.33 1.37
CA PRO A 29 -5.70 7.96 1.77
C PRO A 29 -5.74 8.23 3.27
N THR A 30 -6.13 9.45 3.64
CA THR A 30 -6.18 9.88 5.04
C THR A 30 -7.58 9.80 5.64
N GLY A 31 -8.60 9.42 4.87
CA GLY A 31 -9.98 9.31 5.35
C GLY A 31 -10.96 8.78 4.29
N ASN A 32 -12.13 8.35 4.75
CA ASN A 32 -13.28 7.89 3.96
C ASN A 32 -12.94 6.87 2.85
N THR A 33 -11.91 6.06 3.05
CA THR A 33 -11.48 5.07 2.07
C THR A 33 -11.67 3.67 2.61
N VAL A 34 -12.28 2.81 1.81
CA VAL A 34 -12.62 1.43 2.19
C VAL A 34 -11.84 0.46 1.32
N TRP A 35 -11.14 -0.48 1.97
CA TRP A 35 -10.59 -1.68 1.33
C TRP A 35 -11.55 -2.83 1.60
N SER A 36 -11.97 -3.53 0.56
CA SER A 36 -12.84 -4.71 0.67
C SER A 36 -12.07 -5.94 0.20
N GLU A 37 -11.77 -6.81 1.14
CA GLU A 37 -10.95 -8.00 0.92
C GLU A 37 -11.82 -9.24 0.98
N LYS A 38 -11.73 -10.07 -0.06
CA LYS A 38 -12.44 -11.34 -0.10
C LYS A 38 -11.76 -12.32 0.85
N SER A 39 -12.55 -12.89 1.75
CA SER A 39 -12.06 -13.79 2.78
C SER A 39 -12.72 -15.16 2.69
N CYS A 40 -11.96 -16.19 3.07
CA CYS A 40 -12.40 -17.58 3.11
C CYS A 40 -12.33 -18.08 4.54
N ILE A 41 -13.48 -18.44 5.11
CA ILE A 41 -13.54 -19.13 6.40
C ILE A 41 -13.34 -20.63 6.14
N CYS A 42 -12.72 -21.36 7.09
CA CYS A 42 -12.34 -22.78 6.99
C CYS A 42 -13.47 -23.74 6.58
N ASP A 43 -14.73 -23.33 6.65
CA ASP A 43 -15.90 -24.12 6.27
C ASP A 43 -16.29 -24.01 4.78
N GLY A 44 -15.43 -23.41 3.93
CA GLY A 44 -15.65 -23.30 2.49
C GLY A 44 -16.57 -22.15 2.06
N PHE A 45 -16.98 -21.29 3.00
CA PHE A 45 -17.67 -20.04 2.70
C PHE A 45 -16.68 -18.97 2.24
N CYS A 46 -16.56 -18.82 0.93
CA CYS A 46 -15.63 -17.89 0.29
C CYS A 46 -16.27 -16.55 -0.14
N ASN A 47 -17.37 -16.12 0.49
CA ASN A 47 -18.11 -14.91 0.09
C ASN A 47 -18.25 -13.88 1.22
N VAL A 48 -17.37 -13.94 2.22
CA VAL A 48 -17.31 -12.95 3.29
C VAL A 48 -16.30 -11.88 2.89
N TYR A 49 -16.69 -10.62 3.04
CA TYR A 49 -15.81 -9.50 2.78
C TYR A 49 -15.38 -8.88 4.10
N ASP A 50 -14.08 -8.86 4.31
CA ASP A 50 -13.46 -8.07 5.35
C ASP A 50 -13.31 -6.64 4.83
N LYS A 51 -13.85 -5.66 5.56
CA LYS A 51 -13.78 -4.27 5.14
C LYS A 51 -12.98 -3.45 6.11
N TYR A 52 -11.95 -2.79 5.60
CA TYR A 52 -11.13 -1.88 6.36
C TYR A 52 -11.45 -0.44 5.96
N ILE A 53 -11.50 0.47 6.93
CA ILE A 53 -11.73 1.89 6.65
C ILE A 53 -10.82 2.78 7.48
N ILE A 54 -10.24 3.77 6.81
CA ILE A 54 -9.62 4.93 7.47
C ILE A 54 -10.68 6.01 7.53
N THR A 55 -11.05 6.47 8.73
CA THR A 55 -12.17 7.41 8.92
C THR A 55 -11.76 8.88 8.82
N GLY A 56 -10.47 9.18 8.91
CA GLY A 56 -9.96 10.55 9.02
C GLY A 56 -9.86 11.08 10.44
N GLU A 57 -10.41 10.35 11.41
CA GLU A 57 -10.22 10.64 12.84
C GLU A 57 -8.75 10.48 13.23
N ASP A 58 -8.22 11.48 13.94
CA ASP A 58 -6.87 11.44 14.50
C ASP A 58 -6.80 10.58 15.76
N THR A 59 -5.63 9.99 15.98
CA THR A 59 -5.22 9.35 17.24
C THR A 59 -3.72 9.50 17.45
N ILE A 60 -3.27 9.48 18.69
CA ILE A 60 -1.85 9.59 19.06
C ILE A 60 -1.42 8.25 19.65
N ILE A 61 -0.44 7.61 19.04
CA ILE A 61 0.15 6.34 19.52
C ILE A 61 1.66 6.54 19.61
N ASN A 62 2.25 6.32 20.78
CA ASN A 62 3.69 6.55 21.03
C ASN A 62 4.20 7.92 20.54
N SER A 63 3.43 8.98 20.79
CA SER A 63 3.72 10.38 20.39
C SER A 63 3.67 10.68 18.87
N ASN A 64 3.31 9.71 18.04
CA ASN A 64 3.08 9.91 16.60
C ASN A 64 1.59 10.09 16.31
N ASN A 65 1.24 10.92 15.31
CA ASN A 65 -0.12 11.12 14.86
C ASN A 65 -0.50 10.09 13.78
N TYR A 66 -1.65 9.46 13.94
CA TYR A 66 -2.21 8.48 13.00
C TYR A 66 -3.66 8.80 12.70
N LYS A 67 -4.15 8.26 11.59
CA LYS A 67 -5.57 8.16 11.29
C LYS A 67 -6.10 6.80 11.75
N LYS A 68 -7.21 6.78 12.48
CA LYS A 68 -7.80 5.53 12.98
C LYS A 68 -8.20 4.60 11.84
N LEU A 69 -7.87 3.32 12.01
CA LEU A 69 -8.23 2.23 11.13
C LEU A 69 -9.26 1.32 11.81
N TYR A 70 -10.33 1.01 11.10
CA TYR A 70 -11.39 0.12 11.57
C TYR A 70 -11.57 -1.08 10.66
N LEU A 71 -11.96 -2.21 11.25
CA LEU A 71 -12.53 -3.37 10.57
C LEU A 71 -14.04 -3.41 10.82
N PHE A 72 -14.81 -3.63 9.76
CA PHE A 72 -16.26 -3.80 9.83
C PHE A 72 -16.73 -4.82 8.80
N PHE A 73 -17.93 -5.36 8.99
CA PHE A 73 -18.49 -6.43 8.16
C PHE A 73 -19.77 -6.04 7.43
N ASP A 74 -20.48 -5.02 7.94
CA ASP A 74 -21.75 -4.55 7.39
C ASP A 74 -21.59 -3.86 6.03
N SER A 75 -22.71 -3.60 5.35
CA SER A 75 -22.74 -2.87 4.08
C SER A 75 -22.31 -1.41 4.22
N VAL A 76 -22.58 -0.79 5.37
CA VAL A 76 -22.29 0.61 5.68
C VAL A 76 -21.46 0.66 6.96
N PHE A 77 -20.42 1.49 6.97
CA PHE A 77 -19.60 1.69 8.15
C PHE A 77 -20.39 2.36 9.28
N ASN A 78 -20.29 1.81 10.49
CA ASN A 78 -20.77 2.42 11.72
C ASN A 78 -19.71 2.18 12.81
N SER A 79 -19.19 3.25 13.42
CA SER A 79 -18.13 3.13 14.41
C SER A 79 -18.55 2.41 15.69
N ASN A 80 -19.86 2.33 15.99
CA ASN A 80 -20.38 1.66 17.18
C ASN A 80 -20.35 0.13 17.10
N ASN A 81 -20.26 -0.43 15.89
CA ASN A 81 -20.23 -1.89 15.66
C ASN A 81 -18.98 -2.35 14.90
N ALA A 82 -18.05 -1.43 14.64
CA ALA A 82 -16.76 -1.70 14.03
C ALA A 82 -15.67 -1.92 15.09
N PHE A 83 -14.62 -2.64 14.70
CA PHE A 83 -13.44 -2.89 15.54
C PHE A 83 -12.37 -1.86 15.20
N CYS A 84 -11.97 -1.03 16.17
CA CYS A 84 -10.79 -0.17 16.01
C CYS A 84 -9.54 -1.05 16.08
N LEU A 85 -8.77 -1.09 14.99
CA LEU A 85 -7.55 -1.90 14.92
C LEU A 85 -6.32 -1.12 15.41
N GLY A 86 -6.34 0.20 15.27
CA GLY A 86 -5.19 1.05 15.56
C GLY A 86 -5.19 2.28 14.67
N GLY A 87 -4.00 2.73 14.28
CA GLY A 87 -3.78 3.87 13.42
C GLY A 87 -2.88 3.54 12.23
N ILE A 88 -3.16 4.18 11.09
CA ILE A 88 -2.27 4.23 9.92
C ILE A 88 -1.76 5.67 9.76
N ARG A 89 -0.49 5.82 9.43
CA ARG A 89 0.11 7.10 9.07
C ARG A 89 1.02 6.97 7.87
N GLU A 90 1.25 8.09 7.21
CA GLU A 90 2.25 8.21 6.16
C GLU A 90 3.32 9.21 6.59
N GLU A 91 4.59 8.85 6.37
CA GLU A 91 5.72 9.75 6.51
C GLU A 91 6.77 9.45 5.45
N ASN A 92 7.21 10.46 4.71
CA ASN A 92 8.22 10.31 3.64
C ASN A 92 7.90 9.19 2.63
N LYS A 93 6.62 9.06 2.24
CA LYS A 93 6.10 8.02 1.33
C LYS A 93 6.14 6.59 1.89
N LYS A 94 6.36 6.46 3.20
CA LYS A 94 6.32 5.20 3.94
C LYS A 94 5.04 5.14 4.75
N ILE A 95 4.35 4.02 4.67
CA ILE A 95 3.08 3.78 5.33
C ILE A 95 3.33 2.91 6.53
N TYR A 96 2.92 3.42 7.68
CA TYR A 96 3.09 2.77 8.96
C TYR A 96 1.74 2.44 9.56
N TYR A 97 1.67 1.29 10.20
CA TYR A 97 0.54 0.87 11.01
C TYR A 97 1.00 0.65 12.46
N CYS A 98 0.21 1.11 13.40
CA CYS A 98 0.41 0.81 14.81
C CYS A 98 -0.94 0.49 15.45
N GLY A 99 -1.06 -0.65 16.11
CA GLY A 99 -2.34 -1.11 16.64
C GLY A 99 -2.20 -2.02 17.85
N GLU A 100 -3.34 -2.24 18.49
CA GLU A 100 -3.45 -3.17 19.62
C GLU A 100 -3.63 -4.62 19.10
N GLN A 101 -3.43 -5.58 20.00
CA GLN A 101 -3.47 -7.04 19.81
C GLN A 101 -4.46 -7.49 18.73
N SER A 102 -4.03 -8.45 17.89
CA SER A 102 -4.97 -9.18 17.04
C SER A 102 -6.10 -9.71 17.91
N PHE A 103 -7.35 -9.53 17.48
CA PHE A 103 -8.49 -10.12 18.17
C PHE A 103 -8.33 -11.65 18.13
N TYR A 104 -7.80 -12.23 19.21
CA TYR A 104 -7.61 -13.66 19.40
C TYR A 104 -8.94 -14.42 19.59
N ASN A 105 -10.08 -13.85 19.20
CA ASN A 105 -11.39 -14.45 19.44
C ASN A 105 -12.08 -14.82 18.13
N ASN A 106 -11.70 -15.98 17.59
CA ASN A 106 -12.40 -16.87 16.62
C ASN A 106 -13.12 -16.27 15.38
N SER A 107 -13.03 -14.97 15.11
CA SER A 107 -13.88 -14.29 14.12
C SER A 107 -13.09 -13.52 13.06
N ILE A 108 -11.76 -13.47 13.18
CA ILE A 108 -10.87 -12.90 12.18
C ILE A 108 -10.19 -14.08 11.48
N ASN A 109 -10.43 -14.22 10.18
CA ASN A 109 -10.02 -15.36 9.35
C ASN A 109 -8.59 -15.85 9.62
N TYR A 110 -8.41 -17.18 9.62
CA TYR A 110 -7.13 -17.88 9.80
C TYR A 110 -6.03 -17.45 8.80
N TYR A 111 -6.41 -16.82 7.69
CA TYR A 111 -5.51 -16.35 6.64
C TYR A 111 -5.11 -14.88 6.78
N LYS A 112 -5.64 -14.17 7.78
CA LYS A 112 -5.23 -12.80 8.03
C LYS A 112 -3.91 -12.75 8.77
N PRO A 113 -3.18 -11.63 8.64
CA PRO A 113 -1.90 -11.51 9.26
C PRO A 113 -2.07 -11.60 10.79
N TYR A 114 -1.56 -12.68 11.40
CA TYR A 114 -1.59 -12.88 12.85
C TYR A 114 -0.66 -11.88 13.51
N PHE A 115 -1.19 -10.78 14.08
CA PHE A 115 -0.40 -9.94 14.97
C PHE A 115 0.02 -10.77 16.18
N ILE A 116 1.30 -11.11 16.25
CA ILE A 116 1.89 -11.79 17.41
C ILE A 116 1.76 -10.87 18.63
N ASP A 117 1.49 -11.45 19.80
CA ASP A 117 1.34 -10.77 21.10
C ASP A 117 2.54 -9.91 21.54
N GLY A 118 3.61 -9.81 20.73
CA GLY A 118 4.75 -8.92 20.91
C GLY A 118 4.73 -7.64 20.07
N CYS A 119 3.70 -7.40 19.24
CA CYS A 119 3.61 -6.22 18.37
C CYS A 119 2.59 -5.16 18.82
N GLN A 120 2.02 -5.34 20.02
CA GLN A 120 1.14 -4.35 20.61
C GLN A 120 1.86 -3.01 20.74
N ASN A 121 1.28 -1.95 20.19
CA ASN A 121 1.88 -0.62 20.16
C ASN A 121 3.27 -0.56 19.50
N ASN A 122 3.66 -1.58 18.71
CA ASN A 122 4.84 -1.47 17.86
C ASN A 122 4.41 -0.99 16.48
N GLU A 123 5.19 -0.08 15.93
CA GLU A 123 4.96 0.45 14.60
C GLU A 123 5.52 -0.51 13.53
N ILE A 124 4.69 -0.80 12.54
CA ILE A 124 4.99 -1.72 11.43
C ILE A 124 5.02 -0.90 10.15
N LEU A 125 6.12 -1.02 9.39
CA LEU A 125 6.17 -0.53 8.02
C LEU A 125 5.33 -1.46 7.12
N LEU A 126 4.22 -0.94 6.59
CA LEU A 126 3.39 -1.65 5.62
C LEU A 126 3.94 -1.50 4.21
N TYR A 127 4.18 -0.25 3.79
CA TYR A 127 4.56 0.09 2.43
C TYR A 127 5.67 1.13 2.41
N ASP A 128 6.55 1.05 1.42
CA ASP A 128 7.55 2.08 1.13
C ASP A 128 7.47 2.44 -0.36
N PHE A 129 6.81 3.55 -0.66
CA PHE A 129 6.67 4.05 -2.03
C PHE A 129 7.86 4.94 -2.47
N SER A 130 8.92 5.01 -1.65
CA SER A 130 10.17 5.70 -2.02
C SER A 130 11.18 4.79 -2.73
N LEU A 131 10.91 3.49 -2.80
CA LEU A 131 11.79 2.48 -3.38
C LEU A 131 12.01 2.69 -4.89
N ASN A 132 13.16 2.18 -5.35
CA ASN A 132 13.58 2.11 -6.74
C ASN A 132 13.83 0.65 -7.13
N ILE A 133 13.90 0.39 -8.44
CA ILE A 133 14.24 -0.93 -8.97
C ILE A 133 15.60 -1.39 -8.41
N GLY A 134 15.65 -2.60 -7.86
CA GLY A 134 16.82 -3.17 -7.20
C GLY A 134 16.89 -2.91 -5.69
N ASP A 135 16.09 -2.00 -5.13
CA ASP A 135 16.02 -1.83 -3.68
C ASP A 135 15.46 -3.09 -3.02
N THR A 136 16.01 -3.44 -1.85
CA THR A 136 15.69 -4.66 -1.11
C THR A 136 14.99 -4.31 0.20
N LEU A 137 13.85 -4.95 0.46
CA LEU A 137 13.26 -4.96 1.80
C LEU A 137 13.61 -6.27 2.49
N THR A 138 14.18 -6.16 3.68
CA THR A 138 14.45 -7.28 4.58
C THR A 138 13.48 -7.21 5.75
N ASN A 139 13.24 -8.34 6.42
CA ASN A 139 12.51 -8.35 7.70
C ASN A 139 11.07 -7.81 7.64
N ILE A 140 10.50 -7.74 6.44
CA ILE A 140 9.07 -7.59 6.24
C ILE A 140 8.39 -8.78 6.92
N ASN A 141 7.54 -8.49 7.92
CA ASN A 141 6.63 -9.42 8.58
C ASN A 141 7.12 -10.18 9.84
N TYR A 142 7.88 -9.57 10.76
CA TYR A 142 8.03 -10.18 12.11
C TYR A 142 6.72 -10.23 12.91
N CYS A 143 5.75 -9.37 12.58
CA CYS A 143 4.46 -9.31 13.27
C CYS A 143 3.37 -10.11 12.58
N PHE A 144 3.65 -10.82 11.49
CA PHE A 144 2.66 -11.58 10.76
C PHE A 144 3.16 -13.00 10.58
N ASN A 145 2.64 -13.90 11.41
CA ASN A 145 2.92 -15.33 11.33
C ASN A 145 2.33 -15.87 10.01
N THR A 146 3.08 -15.71 8.92
CA THR A 146 2.70 -16.26 7.61
C THR A 146 3.49 -17.52 7.29
N ILE A 147 4.46 -17.90 8.14
CA ILE A 147 5.33 -19.03 7.84
C ILE A 147 5.56 -19.84 9.11
N ASP A 148 5.37 -21.14 8.95
CA ASP A 148 5.78 -22.20 9.86
C ASP A 148 7.01 -21.79 10.71
N PRO A 149 6.96 -21.88 12.06
CA PRO A 149 8.08 -21.55 12.93
C PRO A 149 9.38 -22.34 12.62
N ASN A 150 9.32 -23.37 11.77
CA ASN A 150 10.49 -24.10 11.26
C ASN A 150 11.17 -23.47 10.03
N ILE A 151 10.60 -22.42 9.42
CA ILE A 151 11.23 -21.67 8.32
C ILE A 151 11.91 -20.44 8.93
N SER A 152 13.07 -20.68 9.54
CA SER A 152 13.98 -19.64 10.00
C SER A 152 14.79 -19.10 8.81
N GLY A 153 14.18 -18.22 8.03
CA GLY A 153 14.86 -17.53 6.93
C GLY A 153 14.46 -16.06 6.90
N GLU A 154 15.43 -15.16 6.78
CA GLU A 154 15.13 -13.75 6.46
C GLU A 154 14.42 -13.69 5.11
N MET A 155 13.10 -13.43 5.11
CA MET A 155 12.40 -13.10 3.87
C MET A 155 12.98 -11.79 3.34
N LYS A 156 13.48 -11.85 2.10
CA LYS A 156 13.98 -10.70 1.37
C LYS A 156 13.25 -10.64 0.04
N ILE A 157 12.74 -9.46 -0.23
CA ILE A 157 12.18 -9.13 -1.52
C ILE A 157 13.01 -8.03 -2.14
N VAL A 158 12.95 -7.96 -3.45
CA VAL A 158 13.61 -6.93 -4.22
C VAL A 158 12.59 -6.37 -5.21
N VAL A 159 12.59 -5.04 -5.38
CA VAL A 159 11.79 -4.41 -6.43
C VAL A 159 12.34 -4.86 -7.78
N SER A 160 11.62 -5.74 -8.49
CA SER A 160 12.01 -6.19 -9.83
C SER A 160 11.71 -5.15 -10.89
N ASP A 161 10.60 -4.43 -10.74
CA ASP A 161 10.10 -3.51 -11.75
C ASP A 161 9.18 -2.46 -11.15
N ILE A 162 9.08 -1.31 -11.83
CA ILE A 162 8.14 -0.24 -11.49
C ILE A 162 7.43 0.21 -12.76
N ASP A 163 6.12 -0.02 -12.81
CA ASP A 163 5.24 0.43 -13.89
C ASP A 163 4.32 1.57 -13.40
N THR A 164 3.44 2.07 -14.27
CA THR A 164 2.45 3.10 -13.97
C THR A 164 1.03 2.63 -14.30
N LEU A 165 0.14 2.73 -13.32
CA LEU A 165 -1.29 2.50 -13.48
C LEU A 165 -2.03 3.84 -13.51
N PHE A 166 -2.82 4.09 -14.56
CA PHE A 166 -3.75 5.22 -14.59
C PHE A 166 -5.08 4.81 -13.96
N PHE A 167 -5.42 5.41 -12.81
CA PHE A 167 -6.63 5.10 -12.07
C PHE A 167 -7.20 6.34 -11.40
N ASN A 168 -8.52 6.54 -11.51
CA ASN A 168 -9.25 7.68 -10.95
C ASN A 168 -8.56 9.04 -11.25
N ASN A 169 -8.23 9.25 -12.53
CA ASN A 169 -7.63 10.48 -13.03
C ASN A 169 -6.21 10.80 -12.53
N SER A 170 -5.50 9.83 -11.95
CA SER A 170 -4.10 9.95 -11.55
C SER A 170 -3.26 8.76 -11.98
N CYS A 171 -2.02 9.01 -12.37
CA CYS A 171 -1.00 7.97 -12.49
C CYS A 171 -0.52 7.55 -11.11
N ARG A 172 -0.27 6.25 -10.92
CA ARG A 172 0.25 5.65 -9.69
C ARG A 172 1.34 4.66 -10.05
N LYS A 173 2.47 4.68 -9.34
CA LYS A 173 3.49 3.64 -9.49
C LYS A 173 2.95 2.28 -9.03
N VAL A 174 3.30 1.24 -9.77
CA VAL A 174 3.08 -0.15 -9.42
C VAL A 174 4.43 -0.80 -9.20
N PHE A 175 4.70 -1.23 -7.98
CA PHE A 175 5.96 -1.85 -7.57
C PHE A 175 5.78 -3.36 -7.63
N TYR A 176 6.54 -4.01 -8.49
CA TYR A 176 6.58 -5.48 -8.58
C TYR A 176 7.78 -6.00 -7.79
N PHE A 177 7.57 -7.13 -7.12
CA PHE A 177 8.59 -7.75 -6.29
C PHE A 177 8.90 -9.17 -6.75
N TYR A 178 10.14 -9.58 -6.52
CA TYR A 178 10.50 -10.99 -6.47
C TYR A 178 11.13 -11.30 -5.11
N GLU A 179 10.91 -12.52 -4.63
CA GLU A 179 11.50 -12.99 -3.39
C GLU A 179 12.78 -13.78 -3.67
N THR A 180 13.79 -13.61 -2.81
CA THR A 180 15.09 -14.29 -2.98
C THR A 180 15.18 -15.62 -2.22
N SER A 181 14.19 -16.00 -1.41
CA SER A 181 14.25 -17.19 -0.54
C SER A 181 13.83 -18.50 -1.23
N GLY A 182 13.33 -18.43 -2.47
CA GLY A 182 12.92 -19.58 -3.27
C GLY A 182 11.43 -19.92 -3.21
N TYR A 183 10.64 -19.22 -2.38
CA TYR A 183 9.18 -19.23 -2.50
C TYR A 183 8.74 -18.21 -3.56
N THR A 184 7.66 -18.50 -4.29
CA THR A 184 7.12 -17.57 -5.29
C THR A 184 5.93 -16.84 -4.70
N PHE A 185 6.16 -15.67 -4.11
CA PHE A 185 5.09 -14.76 -3.76
C PHE A 185 4.87 -13.75 -4.88
N TYR A 186 3.75 -13.89 -5.59
CA TYR A 186 3.26 -12.83 -6.46
C TYR A 186 2.59 -11.76 -5.61
N THR A 187 3.33 -10.69 -5.30
CA THR A 187 2.82 -9.48 -4.65
C THR A 187 3.28 -8.25 -5.42
N TYR A 188 2.41 -7.25 -5.48
CA TYR A 188 2.74 -5.93 -6.01
C TYR A 188 2.01 -4.86 -5.21
N TRP A 189 2.63 -3.69 -5.14
CA TRP A 189 2.07 -2.53 -4.46
C TRP A 189 1.65 -1.47 -5.44
N ILE A 190 0.53 -0.81 -5.18
CA ILE A 190 0.08 0.35 -5.93
C ILE A 190 0.18 1.59 -5.03
N GLU A 191 0.91 2.60 -5.51
CA GLU A 191 1.12 3.86 -4.80
C GLU A 191 -0.22 4.50 -4.39
N GLY A 192 -0.32 4.85 -3.11
CA GLY A 192 -1.52 5.43 -2.52
C GLY A 192 -2.74 4.49 -2.49
N ILE A 193 -2.54 3.18 -2.60
CA ILE A 193 -3.60 2.15 -2.47
C ILE A 193 -3.14 1.00 -1.55
N GLY A 194 -1.94 0.44 -1.75
CA GLY A 194 -1.41 -0.69 -0.97
C GLY A 194 -1.18 -1.96 -1.78
N SER A 195 -1.17 -3.12 -1.11
CA SER A 195 -0.87 -4.42 -1.70
C SER A 195 -2.07 -5.08 -2.38
N ASN A 196 -1.81 -5.84 -3.44
CA ASN A 196 -2.82 -6.66 -4.11
C ASN A 196 -3.31 -7.85 -3.26
N ARG A 197 -2.67 -8.13 -2.13
CA ARG A 197 -3.06 -9.19 -1.19
C ARG A 197 -3.96 -8.69 -0.06
N GLY A 198 -4.08 -7.38 0.12
CA GLY A 198 -4.88 -6.73 1.15
C GLY A 198 -4.11 -5.60 1.85
N LEU A 199 -4.84 -4.74 2.58
CA LEU A 199 -4.35 -3.51 3.20
C LEU A 199 -3.27 -3.75 4.27
N LEU A 200 -3.40 -4.83 5.03
CA LEU A 200 -2.47 -5.17 6.09
C LEU A 200 -1.52 -6.30 5.66
N PHE A 201 -1.47 -6.62 4.37
CA PHE A 201 -0.56 -7.58 3.80
C PHE A 201 0.60 -6.89 3.10
N PHE A 202 1.73 -7.62 3.11
CA PHE A 202 2.87 -7.38 2.27
C PHE A 202 2.54 -7.77 0.82
#